data_AF-A0A8J4EGQ4-F1
#
_entry.id   AF-A0A8J4EGQ4-F1
#
_cell.length_a   1.000
_cell.length_b   1.000
_cell.length_c   1.000
_cell.angle_alpha   90.00
_cell.angle_beta   90.00
_cell.angle_gamma   90.00
#
_symmetry.space_group_name_H-M   'P 1'
#
loop_
_entity.id
_entity.type
_entity.pdbx_description
1 polymer ?
#
loop_
_entity_poly.entity_id
_entity_poly.type
_entity_poly.pdbx_seq_one_letter_code
_entity_poly.pdbx_strand_id
1 'polypeptide(L)' 'MPVCVSASHIAFSSVRTEVQYQMLGHAAGLAAVLALRDGRPVRSVDVAHLQRLLRDAGQILSV' A
#
# COMPACT_ATOMS: atom_id res chain seq x y z
N MET A 1 19.24 3.81 13.59
CA MET A 1 19.17 3.99 15.06
C MET A 1 17.69 3.96 15.44
N PRO A 2 17.18 2.90 16.10
CA PRO A 2 15.82 2.96 16.60
C PRO A 2 15.80 3.98 17.74
N VAL A 3 15.06 5.07 17.55
CA VAL A 3 14.79 6.03 18.63
C VAL A 3 14.06 5.31 19.76
N CYS A 4 14.37 5.64 21.01
CA CYS A 4 13.76 5.00 22.19
C CYS A 4 12.26 5.34 22.26
N VAL A 5 11.41 4.51 21.65
CA VAL A 5 9.96 4.64 21.77
C VAL A 5 9.54 3.94 23.06
N SER A 6 8.96 4.68 24.02
CA SER A 6 8.30 4.10 25.20
C SER A 6 7.00 3.44 24.76
N ALA A 7 7.12 2.22 24.24
CA ALA A 7 6.03 1.44 23.67
C ALA A 7 5.99 0.05 24.32
N SER A 8 4.79 -0.45 24.58
CA SER A 8 4.61 -1.85 24.97
C SER A 8 5.07 -2.79 23.84
N HIS A 9 5.40 -4.03 24.18
CA HIS A 9 5.90 -5.03 23.23
C HIS A 9 4.97 -5.22 22.00
N ILE A 10 3.66 -5.04 22.21
CA ILE A 10 2.63 -5.07 21.16
C ILE A 10 2.72 -3.84 20.26
N ALA A 11 2.86 -2.64 20.84
CA ALA A 11 2.99 -1.40 20.07
C ALA A 11 4.27 -1.37 19.23
N PHE A 12 5.40 -1.87 19.77
CA PHE A 12 6.63 -2.01 18.98
C PHE A 12 6.47 -2.95 17.78
N SER A 13 5.74 -4.05 17.97
CA SER A 13 5.42 -4.97 16.87
C SER A 13 4.46 -4.36 15.83
N SER A 14 3.53 -3.51 16.26
CA SER A 14 2.57 -2.81 15.40
C SER A 14 3.21 -1.72 14.54
N VAL A 15 4.20 -0.99 15.05
CA VAL A 15 4.91 0.04 14.26
C VAL A 15 5.58 -0.54 13.01
N ARG A 16 6.05 -1.79 13.09
CA ARG A 16 6.63 -2.47 11.92
C ARG A 16 5.58 -2.83 10.86
N THR A 17 4.33 -3.09 11.26
CA THR A 17 3.26 -3.51 10.33
C THR A 17 2.45 -2.33 9.77
N GLU A 18 2.46 -1.20 10.46
CA GLU A 18 1.70 -0.01 10.07
C GLU A 18 2.05 0.50 8.66
N VAL A 19 3.34 0.55 8.32
CA VAL A 19 3.79 0.97 6.99
C VAL A 19 3.26 0.04 5.89
N GLN A 20 3.19 -1.26 6.17
CA GLN A 20 2.62 -2.25 5.25
C GLN A 20 1.11 -2.05 5.06
N TYR A 21 0.38 -1.74 6.14
CA TYR A 21 -1.05 -1.42 6.03
C TYR A 21 -1.29 -0.11 5.27
N GLN A 22 -0.46 0.91 5.46
CA GLN A 22 -0.55 2.16 4.72
C GLN A 22 -0.28 1.95 3.22
N MET A 23 0.75 1.18 2.86
CA MET A 23 1.04 0.81 1.46
C MET A 23 -0.11 0.01 0.84
N LEU A 24 -0.69 -0.94 1.58
CA LEU A 24 -1.85 -1.71 1.12
C LEU A 24 -3.07 -0.82 0.88
N GLY A 25 -3.34 0.12 1.80
CA GLY A 25 -4.43 1.08 1.67
C GLY A 25 -4.28 1.98 0.45
N HIS A 26 -3.05 2.48 0.20
CA HIS A 26 -2.75 3.27 -0.98
C HIS A 26 -2.99 2.48 -2.29
N ALA A 27 -2.50 1.24 -2.35
CA ALA A 27 -2.71 0.35 -3.49
C ALA A 27 -4.19 0.02 -3.73
N ALA A 28 -4.96 -0.24 -2.66
CA ALA A 28 -6.38 -0.49 -2.74
C ALA A 28 -7.17 0.74 -3.26
N GLY A 29 -6.80 1.94 -2.81
CA GLY A 29 -7.41 3.19 -3.27
C GLY A 29 -7.19 3.43 -4.77
N LEU A 30 -5.96 3.27 -5.25
CA LEU A 30 -5.64 3.37 -6.69
C LEU A 30 -6.39 2.31 -7.52
N ALA A 31 -6.45 1.07 -7.03
CA ALA A 31 -7.19 0.00 -7.69
C ALA A 31 -8.70 0.32 -7.80
N ALA A 32 -9.30 0.88 -6.74
CA ALA A 32 -10.71 1.28 -6.74
C ALA A 32 -10.98 2.40 -7.75
N VAL A 33 -10.12 3.41 -7.82
CA VAL A 33 -10.25 4.50 -8.80
C VAL A 33 -10.12 3.99 -10.23
N LEU A 34 -9.19 3.07 -10.50
CA LEU A 34 -9.05 2.42 -11.81
C LEU A 34 -10.30 1.62 -12.18
N ALA A 35 -10.80 0.80 -11.26
CA ALA A 35 -12.01 0.01 -11.48
C ALA A 35 -13.22 0.89 -11.85
N LEU A 36 -13.40 1.99 -11.12
CA LEU A 36 -14.45 2.97 -11.39
C LEU A 36 -14.28 3.66 -12.74
N ARG A 37 -13.06 4.06 -13.11
CA ARG A 37 -12.77 4.73 -14.38
C ARG A 37 -12.96 3.82 -15.60
N ASP A 38 -12.53 2.57 -15.48
CA ASP A 38 -12.64 1.59 -16.56
C ASP A 38 -14.04 0.97 -16.66
N GLY A 39 -14.91 1.21 -15.67
CA GLY A 39 -16.23 0.56 -15.57
C GLY A 39 -16.12 -0.96 -15.38
N ARG A 40 -15.05 -1.45 -14.75
CA ARG A 40 -14.78 -2.88 -14.58
C ARG A 40 -14.80 -3.29 -13.10
N PRO A 41 -15.12 -4.56 -12.80
CA PRO A 41 -14.98 -5.08 -11.45
C PRO A 41 -13.54 -4.94 -10.93
N VAL A 42 -13.39 -4.67 -9.63
CA VAL A 42 -12.07 -4.54 -8.96
C VAL A 42 -11.14 -5.73 -9.18
N ARG A 43 -11.71 -6.93 -9.39
CA ARG A 43 -10.96 -8.16 -9.66
C ARG A 43 -10.38 -8.23 -11.08
N SER A 44 -10.87 -7.39 -11.98
CA SER A 44 -10.48 -7.34 -13.39
C SER A 44 -9.63 -6.11 -13.72
N VAL A 45 -9.18 -5.37 -12.70
CA VAL A 45 -8.27 -4.22 -12.87
C VAL A 45 -6.95 -4.71 -13.46
N ASP A 46 -6.39 -3.92 -14.39
CA ASP A 46 -5.08 -4.19 -14.97
C ASP A 46 -4.00 -3.97 -13.90
N VAL A 47 -3.47 -5.09 -13.38
CA VAL A 47 -2.43 -5.10 -12.36
C VAL A 47 -1.15 -4.44 -12.87
N ALA A 48 -0.79 -4.61 -14.14
CA ALA A 48 0.41 -3.98 -14.70
C ALA A 48 0.25 -2.45 -14.74
N HIS A 49 -0.94 -1.96 -15.07
CA HIS A 49 -1.26 -0.53 -14.99
C HIS A 49 -1.20 -0.01 -13.55
N LEU A 50 -1.83 -0.72 -12.62
CA LEU A 50 -1.80 -0.36 -11.20
C LEU A 50 -0.37 -0.31 -10.65
N GLN A 51 0.47 -1.29 -10.98
CA GLN A 51 1.87 -1.31 -10.56
C GLN A 51 2.70 -0.17 -11.16
N ARG A 52 2.39 0.31 -12.38
CA ARG A 52 3.04 1.50 -12.94
C ARG A 52 2.70 2.74 -12.13
N LEU A 53 1.42 2.97 -11.86
CA LEU A 53 0.97 4.12 -11.06
C LEU A 53 1.57 4.10 -9.65
N LEU A 54 1.67 2.93 -9.02
CA LEU A 54 2.29 2.78 -7.71
C LEU A 54 3.79 3.10 -7.74
N ARG A 55 4.52 2.68 -8.78
CA ARG A 55 5.94 3.06 -8.95
C ARG A 55 6.11 4.55 -9.19
N ASP A 56 5.24 5.15 -10.01
CA ASP A 56 5.25 6.59 -10.29
C ASP A 56 4.96 7.41 -9.02
N ALA A 57 4.12 6.88 -8.12
CA ALA A 57 3.87 7.43 -6.78
C ALA A 57 5.02 7.18 -5.78
N GLY A 58 6.10 6.51 -6.19
CA GLY A 58 7.28 6.23 -5.37
C GLY A 58 7.21 4.96 -4.53
N GLN A 59 6.21 4.09 -4.73
CA GLN A 59 6.10 2.84 -3.98
C GLN A 59 7.11 1.80 -4.48
N ILE A 60 7.84 1.19 -3.54
CA ILE A 60 8.79 0.10 -3.84
C ILE A 60 8.03 -1.22 -3.94
N LEU A 61 8.04 -1.84 -5.12
CA LEU A 61 7.31 -3.09 -5.41
C LEU A 61 8.21 -4.32 -5.59
N SER A 62 9.51 -4.11 -5.71
CA SER A 62 10.55 -5.14 -5.84
C SER A 62 11.86 -4.59 -5.30
N VAL A 63 12.63 -5.44 -4.62
CA VAL A 63 14.01 -5.19 -4.18
C VAL A 63 14.93 -6.07 -4.99
#